data_AF-A0A2E4JQM1-F1
#
_entry.id   AF-A0A2E4JQM1-F1
#
_cell.length_a   1.000
_cell.length_b   1.000
_cell.length_c   1.000
_cell.angle_alpha   90.00
_cell.angle_beta   90.00
_cell.angle_gamma   90.00
#
_symmetry.space_group_name_H-M   'P 1'
#
loop_
_entity.id
_entity.type
_entity.pdbx_description
1 polymer ?
#
loop_
_entity_poly.entity_id
_entity_poly.type
_entity_poly.pdbx_seq_one_letter_code
_entity_poly.pdbx_strand_id
1 'polypeptide(L)'
;MYVIKNHIFHESTYIIEMAKTERYRGYHIDLERLATRIEAYLQENGFEVAFSKEPSEKLSLFFIQARKYGALRTVAGARRSTDIVIKGEPNNFVLNIGTGEWGRNLLMSIPLLIVPTIAIAATVAKLYVGKRFESNLRNYIRDQIGFLKDSTMGKALAAQQDTRLYDCDYVEGYPKWKSQAPDGKLLLERQRDGKNRIVFKVDSGEIIMPAEQISNAKIIRRNGLHADELMIQITYKDLQGRVCKPIFNMNDHIISGVLAGINELTGEDKVLRSLEHTSLITEIKFCISCSVEIPKAAKFCSYCGERQSIK
;
A
#
# COMPACT_ATOMS: atom_id res chain seq x y z
N MET A 1 -46.73 22.14 10.97
CA MET A 1 -45.86 23.03 10.16
C MET A 1 -44.42 22.60 10.40
N TYR A 2 -43.90 21.70 9.55
CA TYR A 2 -42.53 21.18 9.70
C TYR A 2 -41.57 22.02 8.87
N VAL A 3 -40.63 22.68 9.55
CA VAL A 3 -39.54 23.44 8.93
C VAL A 3 -38.46 22.45 8.52
N ILE A 4 -38.30 22.23 7.22
CA ILE A 4 -37.18 21.49 6.64
C ILE A 4 -35.96 22.42 6.72
N LYS A 5 -35.02 22.13 7.62
CA LYS A 5 -33.68 22.72 7.59
C LYS A 5 -32.93 22.12 6.40
N ASN A 6 -32.77 22.90 5.34
CA ASN A 6 -31.82 22.62 4.27
C ASN A 6 -30.41 22.61 4.87
N HIS A 7 -29.85 21.42 5.07
CA HIS A 7 -28.42 21.26 5.28
C HIS A 7 -27.72 21.55 3.95
N ILE A 8 -27.12 22.74 3.88
CA ILE A 8 -26.17 23.11 2.83
C ILE A 8 -24.95 22.20 3.01
N PHE A 9 -24.77 21.26 2.08
CA PHE A 9 -23.54 20.51 1.96
C PHE A 9 -22.41 21.49 1.58
N HIS A 10 -21.46 21.71 2.47
CA HIS A 10 -20.18 22.29 2.09
C HIS A 10 -19.43 21.24 1.27
N GLU A 11 -19.38 21.42 -0.05
CA GLU A 11 -18.40 20.71 -0.89
C GLU A 11 -17.01 21.22 -0.52
N SER A 12 -16.30 20.53 0.39
CA SER A 12 -14.86 20.68 0.55
C SER A 12 -14.19 20.30 -0.77
N THR A 13 -13.95 21.31 -1.59
CA THR A 13 -13.31 21.17 -2.89
C THR A 13 -11.80 21.11 -2.66
N TYR A 14 -11.23 19.92 -2.67
CA TYR A 14 -9.78 19.75 -2.76
C TYR A 14 -9.32 20.33 -4.09
N ILE A 15 -8.61 21.46 -4.08
CA ILE A 15 -8.04 22.04 -5.29
C ILE A 15 -6.79 21.25 -5.65
N ILE A 16 -6.91 20.44 -6.69
CA ILE A 16 -5.81 19.71 -7.31
C ILE A 16 -5.50 20.39 -8.62
N GLU A 17 -4.30 20.93 -8.77
CA GLU A 17 -3.86 21.53 -10.02
C GLU A 17 -3.46 20.43 -11.01
N MET A 18 -3.86 20.60 -12.27
CA MET A 18 -3.55 19.67 -13.38
C MET A 18 -3.99 18.21 -13.09
N ALA A 19 -5.17 18.05 -12.49
CA ALA A 19 -5.70 16.73 -12.15
C ALA A 19 -6.08 15.91 -13.38
N LYS A 20 -5.61 14.67 -13.43
CA LYS A 20 -6.14 13.63 -14.30
C LYS A 20 -7.25 12.88 -13.59
N THR A 21 -8.46 12.99 -14.12
CA THR A 21 -9.66 12.34 -13.60
C THR A 21 -9.97 11.07 -14.39
N GLU A 22 -10.17 9.96 -13.69
CA GLU A 22 -10.63 8.70 -14.24
C GLU A 22 -11.85 8.22 -13.47
N ARG A 23 -12.90 7.81 -14.19
CA ARG A 23 -14.14 7.30 -13.59
C ARG A 23 -14.27 5.81 -13.86
N TYR A 24 -14.61 5.07 -12.81
CA TYR A 24 -14.73 3.62 -12.83
C TYR A 24 -16.16 3.22 -12.44
N ARG A 25 -16.79 2.38 -13.24
CA ARG A 25 -18.16 1.87 -13.04
C ARG A 25 -18.21 0.36 -13.27
N GLY A 26 -18.96 -0.40 -12.48
CA GLY A 26 -19.07 -1.85 -12.66
C GLY A 26 -17.86 -2.63 -12.12
N TYR A 27 -17.06 -2.03 -11.24
CA TYR A 27 -15.82 -2.64 -10.75
C TYR A 27 -15.94 -3.26 -9.36
N HIS A 28 -16.90 -2.82 -8.53
CA HIS A 28 -17.14 -3.37 -7.19
C HIS A 28 -15.87 -3.56 -6.33
N ILE A 29 -15.03 -2.52 -6.24
CA ILE A 29 -13.71 -2.56 -5.59
C ILE A 29 -13.77 -2.17 -4.11
N ASP A 30 -12.93 -2.80 -3.29
CA ASP A 30 -12.64 -2.36 -1.93
C ASP A 30 -11.74 -1.11 -1.99
N LEU A 31 -12.38 0.07 -1.94
CA LEU A 31 -11.71 1.36 -2.12
C LEU A 31 -10.68 1.65 -1.02
N GLU A 32 -10.87 1.12 0.18
CA GLU A 32 -9.90 1.25 1.27
C GLU A 32 -8.64 0.46 0.97
N ARG A 33 -8.80 -0.79 0.53
CA ARG A 33 -7.68 -1.63 0.10
C ARG A 33 -6.92 -1.03 -1.08
N LEU A 34 -7.63 -0.39 -2.02
CA LEU A 34 -7.01 0.37 -3.11
C LEU A 34 -6.16 1.53 -2.56
N ALA A 35 -6.72 2.33 -1.65
CA ALA A 35 -6.04 3.48 -1.07
C ALA A 35 -4.76 3.07 -0.30
N THR A 36 -4.83 2.02 0.52
CA THR A 36 -3.68 1.47 1.25
C THR A 36 -2.59 0.95 0.33
N ARG A 37 -2.94 0.28 -0.79
CA ARG A 37 -1.96 -0.19 -1.78
C ARG A 37 -1.23 0.96 -2.46
N ILE A 38 -1.94 2.05 -2.74
CA ILE A 38 -1.35 3.26 -3.30
C ILE A 38 -0.37 3.90 -2.31
N GLU A 39 -0.76 4.03 -1.04
CA GLU A 39 0.13 4.51 0.03
C GLU A 39 1.42 3.67 0.12
N ALA A 40 1.29 2.34 0.19
CA ALA A 40 2.43 1.43 0.27
C ALA A 40 3.39 1.59 -0.91
N TYR A 41 2.85 1.65 -2.14
CA TYR A 41 3.65 1.88 -3.35
C TYR A 41 4.44 3.19 -3.27
N LEU A 42 3.82 4.26 -2.78
CA LEU A 42 4.47 5.57 -2.64
C LEU A 42 5.60 5.52 -1.60
N GLN A 43 5.35 4.90 -0.44
CA GLN A 43 6.36 4.74 0.60
C GLN A 43 7.55 3.89 0.12
N GLU A 44 7.30 2.76 -0.55
CA GLU A 44 8.33 1.89 -1.14
C GLU A 44 9.18 2.62 -2.20
N ASN A 45 8.62 3.66 -2.85
CA ASN A 45 9.33 4.49 -3.82
C ASN A 45 9.94 5.76 -3.23
N GLY A 46 10.07 5.84 -1.89
CA GLY A 46 10.81 6.89 -1.19
C GLY A 46 10.04 8.19 -0.98
N PHE A 47 8.71 8.12 -0.97
CA PHE A 47 7.85 9.26 -0.66
C PHE A 47 7.46 9.26 0.82
N GLU A 48 7.43 10.45 1.39
CA GLU A 48 6.66 10.73 2.59
C GLU A 48 5.20 10.88 2.18
N VAL A 49 4.32 10.13 2.85
CA VAL A 49 2.89 10.05 2.51
C VAL A 49 2.07 10.56 3.69
N ALA A 50 1.03 11.32 3.38
CA ALA A 50 0.00 11.72 4.32
C ALA A 50 -1.34 11.21 3.80
N PHE A 51 -2.14 10.64 4.69
CA PHE A 51 -3.38 9.96 4.36
C PHE A 51 -4.53 10.52 5.19
N SER A 52 -5.67 10.77 4.56
CA SER A 52 -6.93 11.03 5.26
C SER A 52 -8.09 10.29 4.61
N LYS A 53 -9.04 9.88 5.44
CA LYS A 53 -10.26 9.17 5.05
C LYS A 53 -11.44 9.87 5.69
N GLU A 54 -12.41 10.31 4.90
CA GLU A 54 -13.65 10.86 5.46
C GLU A 54 -14.50 9.71 5.99
N PRO A 55 -14.85 9.70 7.30
CA PRO A 55 -15.78 8.73 7.84
C PRO A 55 -17.20 9.12 7.41
N SER A 56 -17.61 8.70 6.23
CA SER A 56 -18.98 8.80 5.75
C SER A 56 -19.51 7.40 5.43
N GLU A 57 -20.67 7.06 6.00
CA GLU A 57 -21.30 5.74 5.84
C GLU A 57 -21.74 5.47 4.40
N LYS A 58 -21.93 6.52 3.57
CA LYS A 58 -22.51 6.41 2.22
C LYS A 58 -21.51 6.59 1.09
N LEU A 59 -20.45 7.38 1.30
CA LEU A 59 -19.48 7.71 0.27
C LEU A 59 -18.08 7.60 0.85
N SER A 60 -17.27 6.72 0.27
CA SER A 60 -15.87 6.67 0.62
C SER A 60 -15.14 7.83 -0.03
N LEU A 61 -14.42 8.61 0.79
CA LEU A 61 -13.46 9.60 0.34
C LEU A 61 -12.11 9.29 0.96
N PHE A 62 -11.12 9.01 0.11
CA PHE A 62 -9.73 8.86 0.49
C PHE A 62 -8.91 9.96 -0.18
N PHE A 63 -8.03 10.58 0.60
CA PHE A 63 -7.13 11.62 0.15
C PHE A 63 -5.71 11.25 0.55
N ILE A 64 -4.82 11.16 -0.44
CA ILE A 64 -3.43 10.75 -0.26
C ILE A 64 -2.55 11.87 -0.84
N GLN A 65 -1.66 12.43 -0.02
CA GLN A 65 -0.59 13.29 -0.51
C GLN A 65 0.73 12.56 -0.43
N ALA A 66 1.56 12.69 -1.44
CA ALA A 66 2.93 12.18 -1.44
C ALA A 66 3.94 13.26 -1.82
N ARG A 67 5.00 13.40 -1.03
CA ARG A 67 6.17 14.24 -1.36
C ARG A 67 7.44 13.43 -1.26
N LYS A 68 8.44 13.73 -2.11
CA LYS A 68 9.75 13.08 -2.01
C LYS A 68 10.49 13.51 -0.74
N TYR A 69 11.15 12.55 -0.10
CA TYR A 69 12.03 12.78 1.05
C TYR A 69 13.49 13.03 0.61
N GLY A 70 14.26 13.83 1.36
CA GLY A 70 15.73 13.89 1.27
C GLY A 70 16.39 14.98 0.37
N ALA A 71 17.72 14.88 0.21
CA ALA A 71 18.65 15.90 -0.32
C ALA A 71 18.51 16.27 -1.81
N LEU A 72 17.53 15.71 -2.52
CA LEU A 72 17.17 16.06 -3.90
C LEU A 72 16.12 17.20 -3.96
N ARG A 73 15.96 17.96 -2.88
CA ARG A 73 15.17 19.19 -2.85
C ARG A 73 15.87 20.26 -3.70
N THR A 74 15.46 20.41 -4.96
CA THR A 74 15.62 21.70 -5.64
C THR A 74 14.63 22.68 -5.03
N VAL A 75 15.10 23.89 -4.68
CA VAL A 75 14.40 24.90 -3.87
C VAL A 75 12.99 25.25 -4.41
N ALA A 76 12.77 25.15 -5.72
CA ALA A 76 11.48 25.42 -6.37
C ALA A 76 10.45 24.26 -6.30
N GLY A 77 10.87 23.03 -6.01
CA GLY A 77 10.01 21.83 -5.96
C GLY A 77 9.57 21.39 -4.56
N ALA A 78 10.06 22.07 -3.52
CA ALA A 78 9.98 21.63 -2.13
C ALA A 78 8.58 21.65 -1.48
N ARG A 79 7.58 22.24 -2.15
CA ARG A 79 6.20 22.33 -1.65
C ARG A 79 5.19 21.52 -2.45
N ARG A 80 5.61 20.93 -3.58
CA ARG A 80 4.71 20.19 -4.46
C ARG A 80 4.49 18.77 -3.94
N SER A 81 3.24 18.40 -3.74
CA SER A 81 2.79 17.03 -3.46
C SER A 81 2.12 16.44 -4.70
N THR A 82 2.20 15.13 -4.85
CA THR A 82 1.26 14.38 -5.69
C THR A 82 0.03 14.12 -4.84
N ASP A 83 -1.12 14.62 -5.28
CA ASP A 83 -2.40 14.49 -4.59
C ASP A 83 -3.24 13.45 -5.34
N ILE A 84 -3.71 12.44 -4.60
CA ILE A 84 -4.53 11.35 -5.12
C ILE A 84 -5.83 11.33 -4.32
N VAL A 85 -6.95 11.37 -5.03
CA VAL A 85 -8.29 11.39 -4.42
C VAL A 85 -9.11 10.28 -5.00
N ILE A 86 -9.64 9.43 -4.12
CA ILE A 86 -10.58 8.35 -4.46
C ILE A 86 -11.91 8.73 -3.82
N LYS A 87 -12.93 8.99 -4.64
CA LYS A 87 -14.25 9.42 -4.16
C LYS A 87 -15.35 8.57 -4.79
N GLY A 88 -16.25 8.03 -3.99
CA GLY A 88 -17.47 7.39 -4.46
C GLY A 88 -17.80 6.09 -3.73
N GLU A 89 -18.47 5.20 -4.44
CA GLU A 89 -18.89 3.89 -3.95
C GLU A 89 -18.06 2.79 -4.65
N PRO A 90 -17.94 1.58 -4.04
CA PRO A 90 -17.23 0.44 -4.64
C PRO A 90 -17.54 0.18 -6.12
N ASN A 91 -18.79 0.38 -6.53
CA ASN A 91 -19.24 0.13 -7.90
C ASN A 91 -19.18 1.37 -8.82
N ASN A 92 -19.00 2.57 -8.27
CA ASN A 92 -19.00 3.82 -9.01
C ASN A 92 -18.17 4.86 -8.28
N PHE A 93 -16.91 5.00 -8.69
CA PHE A 93 -15.97 5.91 -8.06
C PHE A 93 -15.15 6.70 -9.09
N VAL A 94 -14.56 7.77 -8.60
CA VAL A 94 -13.68 8.67 -9.34
C VAL A 94 -12.33 8.68 -8.67
N LEU A 95 -11.28 8.54 -9.50
CA LEU A 95 -9.89 8.70 -9.12
C LEU A 95 -9.37 10.00 -9.74
N ASN A 96 -8.83 10.90 -8.92
CA ASN A 96 -8.11 12.08 -9.37
C ASN A 96 -6.65 11.97 -8.95
N ILE A 97 -5.72 12.21 -9.87
CA ILE A 97 -4.28 12.31 -9.59
C ILE A 97 -3.82 13.66 -10.12
N GLY A 98 -3.20 14.49 -9.29
CA GLY A 98 -2.58 15.73 -9.76
C GLY A 98 -1.54 16.28 -8.80
N THR A 99 -1.22 17.55 -8.96
CA THR A 99 -0.22 18.22 -8.13
C THR A 99 -0.90 19.17 -7.16
N GLY A 100 -0.45 19.19 -5.90
CA GLY A 100 -0.95 20.07 -4.86
C GLY A 100 0.16 20.69 -4.03
N GLU A 101 -0.23 21.45 -3.02
CA GLU A 101 0.68 21.91 -1.97
C GLU A 101 0.63 20.95 -0.77
N TRP A 102 1.80 20.47 -0.38
CA TRP A 102 1.93 19.59 0.78
C TRP A 102 1.39 20.24 2.04
N GLY A 103 0.48 19.56 2.75
CA GLY A 103 -0.03 19.99 4.04
C GLY A 103 -1.09 21.10 3.99
N ARG A 104 -1.34 21.76 2.84
CA ARG A 104 -2.35 22.83 2.75
C ARG A 104 -3.77 22.28 2.55
N ASN A 105 -3.90 21.22 1.76
CA ASN A 105 -5.18 20.57 1.47
C ASN A 105 -5.62 19.57 2.57
N LEU A 106 -4.70 19.21 3.49
CA LEU A 106 -4.95 18.27 4.59
C LEU A 106 -5.58 18.90 5.84
N LEU A 107 -5.59 20.24 5.94
CA LEU A 107 -6.04 20.98 7.12
C LEU A 107 -7.54 21.32 7.11
N MET A 108 -8.25 21.09 6.01
CA MET A 108 -9.61 21.62 5.80
C MET A 108 -10.74 20.67 6.22
N SER A 109 -10.47 19.38 6.48
CA SER A 109 -11.48 18.44 6.96
C SER A 109 -10.84 17.10 7.30
N ILE A 110 -11.11 16.58 8.51
CA ILE A 110 -10.85 15.20 9.02
C ILE A 110 -9.54 15.02 9.83
N PRO A 111 -9.51 14.17 10.89
CA PRO A 111 -8.28 13.78 11.58
C PRO A 111 -7.26 13.18 10.60
N LEU A 112 -6.08 13.79 10.57
CA LEU A 112 -4.97 13.40 9.73
C LEU A 112 -4.25 12.19 10.34
N LEU A 113 -4.16 11.10 9.59
CA LEU A 113 -3.24 10.00 9.91
C LEU A 113 -1.93 10.26 9.16
N ILE A 114 -1.01 10.94 9.84
CA ILE A 114 0.39 10.95 9.40
C ILE A 114 0.98 9.64 9.89
N VAL A 115 1.20 8.69 8.98
CA VAL A 115 1.94 7.47 9.30
C VAL A 115 3.42 7.83 9.19
N PRO A 116 4.17 8.01 10.30
CA PRO A 116 5.60 8.20 10.21
C PRO A 116 6.19 6.96 9.56
N THR A 117 6.88 7.13 8.43
CA THR A 117 7.59 6.06 7.75
C THR A 117 8.64 5.49 8.70
N ILE A 118 8.34 4.35 9.34
CA ILE A 118 9.37 3.42 9.79
C ILE A 118 9.98 2.90 8.50
N ALA A 119 11.09 3.52 8.09
CA ALA A 119 11.76 3.17 6.85
C ALA A 119 12.08 1.68 6.86
N ILE A 120 11.34 0.90 6.07
CA ILE A 120 11.83 -0.39 5.62
C ILE A 120 13.07 -0.05 4.81
N ALA A 121 14.24 -0.29 5.40
CA ALA A 121 15.53 0.02 4.82
C ALA A 121 15.78 -0.87 3.59
N ALA A 122 15.13 -0.55 2.48
CA ALA A 122 15.48 -1.00 1.14
C ALA A 122 15.87 0.24 0.35
N THR A 123 17.08 0.74 0.60
CA THR A 123 17.65 1.88 -0.12
C THR A 123 17.82 1.52 -1.59
N VAL A 124 16.80 1.80 -2.40
CA VAL A 124 16.97 1.94 -3.85
C VAL A 124 16.79 3.41 -4.17
N ALA A 125 17.91 4.13 -4.24
CA ALA A 125 17.93 5.50 -4.75
C ALA A 125 17.66 5.49 -6.26
N LYS A 126 16.42 5.23 -6.67
CA LYS A 126 15.99 5.48 -8.05
C LYS A 126 15.76 6.98 -8.20
N LEU A 127 16.66 7.64 -8.93
CA LEU A 127 16.47 9.01 -9.41
C LEU A 127 15.29 9.03 -10.40
N TYR A 128 14.08 9.21 -9.88
CA TYR A 128 12.89 9.32 -10.70
C TYR A 128 12.73 10.74 -11.26
N VAL A 129 12.80 10.88 -12.57
CA VAL A 129 12.36 12.08 -13.31
C VAL A 129 10.83 12.15 -13.27
N GLY A 130 10.25 13.30 -12.94
CA GLY A 130 8.82 13.47 -12.60
C GLY A 130 7.82 12.81 -13.58
N LYS A 131 8.03 12.92 -14.89
CA LYS A 131 7.15 12.31 -15.91
C LYS A 131 7.10 10.77 -15.87
N ARG A 132 8.24 10.13 -15.57
CA ARG A 132 8.35 8.66 -15.52
C ARG A 132 7.65 8.12 -14.27
N PHE A 133 7.73 8.86 -13.15
CA PHE A 133 7.02 8.51 -11.93
C PHE A 133 5.51 8.55 -12.12
N GLU A 134 4.95 9.64 -12.66
CA GLU A 134 3.51 9.78 -12.86
C GLU A 134 2.94 8.66 -13.74
N SER A 135 3.65 8.31 -14.80
CA SER A 135 3.27 7.20 -15.69
C SER A 135 3.27 5.85 -14.96
N ASN A 136 4.31 5.58 -14.15
CA ASN A 136 4.42 4.34 -13.37
C ASN A 136 3.35 4.25 -12.28
N LEU A 137 3.13 5.33 -11.52
CA LEU A 137 2.08 5.41 -10.51
C LEU A 137 0.71 5.16 -11.13
N ARG A 138 0.43 5.80 -12.28
CA ARG A 138 -0.86 5.65 -12.96
C ARG A 138 -1.07 4.23 -13.50
N ASN A 139 -0.02 3.59 -14.02
CA ASN A 139 -0.11 2.20 -14.45
C ASN A 139 -0.32 1.27 -13.25
N TYR A 140 0.45 1.45 -12.18
CA TYR A 140 0.27 0.70 -10.94
C TYR A 140 -1.17 0.81 -10.42
N ILE A 141 -1.74 2.02 -10.34
CA ILE A 141 -3.13 2.21 -9.88
C ILE A 141 -4.12 1.49 -10.80
N ARG A 142 -3.95 1.57 -12.12
CA ARG A 142 -4.81 0.83 -13.07
C ARG A 142 -4.71 -0.68 -12.88
N ASP A 143 -3.50 -1.20 -12.65
CA ASP A 143 -3.28 -2.61 -12.37
C ASP A 143 -3.94 -3.00 -11.04
N GLN A 144 -3.85 -2.17 -10.00
CA GLN A 144 -4.52 -2.40 -8.72
C GLN A 144 -6.06 -2.36 -8.84
N ILE A 145 -6.60 -1.47 -9.68
CA ILE A 145 -8.04 -1.42 -9.95
C ILE A 145 -8.50 -2.69 -10.67
N GLY A 146 -7.77 -3.13 -11.69
CA GLY A 146 -8.05 -4.40 -12.37
C GLY A 146 -7.95 -5.58 -11.41
N PHE A 147 -6.93 -5.57 -10.54
CA PHE A 147 -6.67 -6.59 -9.55
C PHE A 147 -7.75 -6.68 -8.45
N LEU A 148 -8.27 -5.55 -8.00
CA LEU A 148 -9.29 -5.49 -6.94
C LEU A 148 -10.71 -5.59 -7.48
N LYS A 149 -10.90 -5.75 -8.79
CA LYS A 149 -12.23 -5.85 -9.38
C LYS A 149 -13.03 -6.97 -8.69
N ASP A 150 -14.29 -6.68 -8.36
CA ASP A 150 -15.25 -7.55 -7.69
C ASP A 150 -14.90 -7.92 -6.23
N SER A 151 -13.89 -7.29 -5.63
CA SER A 151 -13.45 -7.60 -4.26
C SER A 151 -14.49 -7.28 -3.17
N THR A 152 -15.49 -6.43 -3.44
CA THR A 152 -16.61 -6.18 -2.52
C THR A 152 -17.81 -7.09 -2.75
N MET A 153 -17.96 -7.70 -3.93
CA MET A 153 -19.00 -8.70 -4.19
C MET A 153 -18.71 -10.00 -3.43
N GLY A 154 -17.42 -10.31 -3.23
CA GLY A 154 -16.98 -11.42 -2.38
C GLY A 154 -17.38 -11.28 -0.89
N LYS A 155 -17.64 -10.06 -0.39
CA LYS A 155 -18.10 -9.89 1.01
C LYS A 155 -19.54 -10.36 1.23
N ALA A 156 -20.37 -10.45 0.18
CA ALA A 156 -21.75 -10.92 0.26
C ALA A 156 -21.97 -12.37 -0.23
N LEU A 157 -21.05 -12.94 -1.04
CA LEU A 157 -21.20 -14.30 -1.58
C LEU A 157 -20.00 -15.25 -1.37
N ALA A 158 -18.88 -14.80 -0.81
CA ALA A 158 -17.70 -15.67 -0.60
C ALA A 158 -17.37 -15.81 0.89
N ALA A 159 -18.03 -16.77 1.54
CA ALA A 159 -17.50 -17.44 2.72
C ALA A 159 -16.34 -18.41 2.37
N GLN A 160 -15.69 -18.23 1.22
CA GLN A 160 -14.71 -19.12 0.62
C GLN A 160 -13.42 -18.33 0.39
N GLN A 161 -12.28 -18.94 0.73
CA GLN A 161 -10.90 -18.44 0.70
C GLN A 161 -10.61 -17.36 -0.38
N ASP A 162 -10.00 -16.23 -0.01
CA ASP A 162 -9.42 -15.26 -0.98
C ASP A 162 -8.14 -15.91 -1.53
N THR A 163 -8.31 -16.68 -2.60
CA THR A 163 -7.25 -17.40 -3.32
C THR A 163 -7.01 -16.71 -4.66
N ARG A 164 -5.77 -16.30 -4.91
CA ARG A 164 -5.34 -15.71 -6.19
C ARG A 164 -4.41 -16.65 -6.90
N LEU A 165 -4.56 -16.79 -8.21
CA LEU A 165 -3.83 -17.75 -9.04
C LEU A 165 -3.09 -17.00 -10.15
N TYR A 166 -1.79 -17.26 -10.32
CA TYR A 166 -0.97 -16.66 -11.36
C TYR A 166 -0.19 -17.75 -12.10
N ASP A 167 -0.13 -17.66 -13.42
CA ASP A 167 0.74 -18.53 -14.21
C ASP A 167 2.20 -18.08 -14.05
N CYS A 168 3.09 -19.04 -13.81
CA CYS A 168 4.52 -18.80 -13.63
C CYS A 168 5.34 -20.08 -13.78
N ASP A 169 6.61 -19.94 -14.13
CA ASP A 169 7.54 -21.05 -14.15
C ASP A 169 8.40 -21.06 -12.90
N TYR A 170 8.64 -22.23 -12.33
CA TYR A 170 9.70 -22.37 -11.33
C TYR A 170 11.05 -22.50 -12.02
N VAL A 171 12.00 -21.67 -11.59
CA VAL A 171 13.36 -21.62 -12.14
C VAL A 171 14.32 -22.45 -11.29
N GLU A 172 14.52 -22.06 -10.03
CA GLU A 172 15.49 -22.70 -9.13
C GLU A 172 15.29 -22.27 -7.66
N GLY A 173 16.12 -22.79 -6.74
CA GLY A 173 16.24 -22.29 -5.37
C GLY A 173 15.40 -23.01 -4.31
N TYR A 174 14.65 -24.06 -4.70
CA TYR A 174 13.97 -24.98 -3.79
C TYR A 174 14.75 -26.32 -3.68
N PRO A 175 15.19 -26.75 -2.48
CA PRO A 175 16.11 -27.89 -2.33
C PRO A 175 15.62 -29.23 -2.88
N LYS A 176 14.29 -29.45 -2.92
CA LYS A 176 13.72 -30.71 -3.40
C LYS A 176 13.57 -30.76 -4.92
N TRP A 177 13.73 -29.64 -5.61
CA TRP A 177 13.59 -29.55 -7.06
C TRP A 177 14.90 -29.11 -7.70
N LYS A 178 15.48 -30.04 -8.46
CA LYS A 178 16.78 -29.86 -9.12
C LYS A 178 16.67 -29.29 -10.53
N SER A 179 15.47 -29.30 -11.12
CA SER A 179 15.21 -28.84 -12.48
C SER A 179 14.14 -27.75 -12.48
N GLN A 180 14.13 -26.94 -13.53
CA GLN A 180 13.05 -26.01 -13.83
C GLN A 180 11.72 -26.78 -13.98
N ALA A 181 10.62 -26.13 -13.63
CA ALA A 181 9.27 -26.66 -13.82
C ALA A 181 8.42 -25.58 -14.50
N PRO A 182 8.27 -25.66 -15.84
CA PRO A 182 7.43 -24.74 -16.59
C PRO A 182 5.94 -25.01 -16.32
N ASP A 183 5.10 -24.07 -16.73
CA ASP A 183 3.63 -24.18 -16.72
C ASP A 183 3.05 -24.38 -15.31
N GLY A 184 3.74 -23.85 -14.30
CA GLY A 184 3.28 -23.86 -12.92
C GLY A 184 2.29 -22.76 -12.61
N LYS A 185 1.70 -22.86 -11.41
CA LYS A 185 0.80 -21.84 -10.89
C LYS A 185 1.23 -21.42 -9.49
N LEU A 186 1.34 -20.12 -9.26
CA LEU A 186 1.54 -19.53 -7.94
C LEU A 186 0.19 -19.12 -7.36
N LEU A 187 -0.15 -19.72 -6.23
CA LEU A 187 -1.34 -19.45 -5.45
C LEU A 187 -0.98 -18.58 -4.25
N LEU A 188 -1.69 -17.48 -4.08
CA LEU A 188 -1.66 -16.65 -2.89
C LEU A 188 -2.94 -16.93 -2.13
N GLU A 189 -2.85 -17.67 -1.03
CA GLU A 189 -4.00 -18.13 -0.25
C GLU A 189 -4.10 -17.38 1.07
N ARG A 190 -5.24 -16.75 1.29
CA ARG A 190 -5.60 -16.11 2.55
C ARG A 190 -6.60 -16.97 3.32
N GLN A 191 -6.23 -17.34 4.53
CA GLN A 191 -7.04 -18.20 5.40
C GLN A 191 -7.63 -17.40 6.55
N ARG A 192 -8.85 -17.76 6.98
CA ARG A 192 -9.54 -17.08 8.09
C ARG A 192 -8.82 -17.25 9.43
N ASP A 193 -8.05 -18.32 9.60
CA ASP A 193 -7.28 -18.58 10.81
C ASP A 193 -5.93 -17.82 10.83
N GLY A 194 -5.71 -16.91 9.88
CA GLY A 194 -4.46 -16.15 9.75
C GLY A 194 -3.32 -16.96 9.13
N LYS A 195 -3.50 -18.26 8.82
CA LYS A 195 -2.46 -19.10 8.21
C LYS A 195 -2.34 -18.87 6.72
N ASN A 196 -2.06 -17.62 6.36
CA ASN A 196 -1.76 -17.21 5.01
C ASN A 196 -0.58 -18.02 4.45
N ARG A 197 -0.64 -18.37 3.18
CA ARG A 197 0.43 -19.13 2.52
C ARG A 197 0.51 -18.83 1.03
N ILE A 198 1.68 -19.06 0.48
CA ILE A 198 1.92 -19.09 -0.95
C ILE A 198 2.16 -20.54 -1.34
N VAL A 199 1.49 -21.01 -2.39
CA VAL A 199 1.66 -22.37 -2.90
C VAL A 199 2.02 -22.31 -4.36
N PHE A 200 3.18 -22.83 -4.74
CA PHE A 200 3.47 -23.11 -6.14
C PHE A 200 3.03 -24.54 -6.46
N LYS A 201 2.29 -24.75 -7.55
CA LYS A 201 1.81 -26.07 -7.99
C LYS A 201 2.19 -26.34 -9.44
N VAL A 202 2.61 -27.57 -9.70
CA VAL A 202 2.81 -28.15 -11.03
C VAL A 202 2.53 -29.65 -10.94
N ASP A 203 2.43 -30.36 -12.06
CA ASP A 203 2.11 -31.79 -12.06
C ASP A 203 3.13 -32.65 -11.27
N SER A 204 4.40 -32.24 -11.23
CA SER A 204 5.45 -32.94 -10.49
C SER A 204 5.46 -32.66 -8.98
N GLY A 205 4.57 -31.79 -8.47
CA GLY A 205 4.43 -31.53 -7.04
C GLY A 205 4.18 -30.07 -6.68
N GLU A 206 4.35 -29.75 -5.41
CA GLU A 206 4.08 -28.41 -4.88
C GLU A 206 5.15 -27.89 -3.92
N ILE A 207 5.25 -26.57 -3.85
CA ILE A 207 6.05 -25.84 -2.86
C ILE A 207 5.09 -25.03 -2.00
N ILE A 208 4.99 -25.38 -0.71
CA ILE A 208 4.18 -24.65 0.26
C ILE A 208 5.09 -23.71 1.07
N MET A 209 4.74 -22.43 1.10
CA MET A 209 5.45 -21.37 1.80
C MET A 209 4.48 -20.65 2.76
N PRO A 210 4.48 -21.00 4.07
CA PRO A 210 3.69 -20.26 5.06
C PRO A 210 4.14 -18.80 5.12
N ALA A 211 3.19 -17.86 5.08
CA ALA A 211 3.48 -16.42 5.00
C ALA A 211 4.32 -15.91 6.18
N GLU A 212 4.05 -16.42 7.38
CA GLU A 212 4.82 -16.14 8.61
C GLU A 212 6.30 -16.54 8.53
N GLN A 213 6.65 -17.49 7.66
CA GLN A 213 8.03 -17.94 7.45
C GLN A 213 8.73 -17.19 6.31
N ILE A 214 8.00 -16.34 5.58
CA ILE A 214 8.56 -15.53 4.50
C ILE A 214 9.21 -14.29 5.09
N SER A 215 10.52 -14.23 4.94
CA SER A 215 11.34 -13.10 5.40
C SER A 215 11.36 -11.94 4.41
N ASN A 216 11.34 -12.23 3.11
CA ASN A 216 11.49 -11.25 2.03
C ASN A 216 10.98 -11.81 0.71
N ALA A 217 10.42 -10.95 -0.14
CA ALA A 217 10.15 -11.23 -1.55
C ALA A 217 10.64 -10.03 -2.38
N LYS A 218 11.27 -10.29 -3.53
CA LYS A 218 11.81 -9.22 -4.37
C LYS A 218 11.81 -9.60 -5.85
N ILE A 219 11.69 -8.59 -6.70
CA ILE A 219 11.93 -8.73 -8.13
C ILE A 219 13.45 -8.75 -8.36
N ILE A 220 13.92 -9.72 -9.13
CA ILE A 220 15.30 -9.85 -9.60
C ILE A 220 15.33 -9.86 -11.12
N ARG A 221 16.48 -9.56 -11.70
CA ARG A 221 16.77 -9.76 -13.13
C ARG A 221 17.79 -10.86 -13.29
N ARG A 222 17.48 -11.85 -14.11
CA ARG A 222 18.38 -12.95 -14.47
C ARG A 222 18.07 -13.42 -15.89
N ASN A 223 19.04 -14.10 -16.49
CA ASN A 223 18.80 -14.86 -17.71
C ASN A 223 18.02 -16.11 -17.32
N GLY A 224 16.73 -16.15 -17.69
CA GLY A 224 15.84 -17.28 -17.47
C GLY A 224 15.76 -18.14 -18.71
N LEU A 225 14.55 -18.26 -19.27
CA LEU A 225 14.32 -18.83 -20.60
C LEU A 225 14.68 -17.80 -21.69
N HIS A 226 14.51 -16.51 -21.37
CA HIS A 226 14.91 -15.40 -22.21
C HIS A 226 15.92 -14.48 -21.49
N ALA A 227 16.63 -13.65 -22.25
CA ALA A 227 17.56 -12.66 -21.70
C ALA A 227 16.78 -11.52 -21.00
N ASP A 228 17.30 -11.06 -19.86
CA ASP A 228 16.78 -9.91 -19.08
C ASP A 228 15.33 -10.03 -18.52
N GLU A 229 14.86 -11.24 -18.23
CA GLU A 229 13.54 -11.46 -17.63
C GLU A 229 13.45 -10.98 -16.17
N LEU A 230 12.29 -10.43 -15.78
CA LEU A 230 11.97 -10.14 -14.40
C LEU A 230 11.44 -11.39 -13.70
N MET A 231 11.98 -11.72 -12.54
CA MET A 231 11.56 -12.88 -11.75
C MET A 231 11.31 -12.49 -10.31
N ILE A 232 10.45 -13.24 -9.61
CA ILE A 232 10.27 -13.08 -8.16
C ILE A 232 11.12 -14.10 -7.43
N GLN A 233 11.98 -13.62 -6.54
CA GLN A 233 12.64 -14.45 -5.54
C GLN A 233 11.93 -14.32 -4.20
N ILE A 234 11.50 -15.44 -3.61
CA ILE A 234 10.90 -15.49 -2.28
C ILE A 234 11.90 -16.14 -1.32
N THR A 235 12.26 -15.47 -0.23
CA THR A 235 13.14 -16.01 0.81
C THR A 235 12.32 -16.41 2.03
N TYR A 236 12.29 -17.70 2.35
CA TYR A 236 11.53 -18.23 3.48
C TYR A 236 12.27 -19.34 4.22
N LYS A 237 11.86 -19.62 5.46
CA LYS A 237 12.34 -20.79 6.21
C LYS A 237 11.38 -21.96 6.04
N ASP A 238 11.89 -23.13 5.69
CA ASP A 238 11.07 -24.34 5.67
C ASP A 238 10.77 -24.86 7.10
N LEU A 239 9.99 -25.93 7.20
CA LEU A 239 9.64 -26.56 8.49
C LEU A 239 10.86 -27.12 9.24
N GLN A 240 11.99 -27.32 8.56
CA GLN A 240 13.26 -27.73 9.15
C GLN A 240 14.16 -26.53 9.51
N GLY A 241 13.67 -25.30 9.35
CA GLY A 241 14.40 -24.07 9.61
C GLY A 241 15.43 -23.71 8.53
N ARG A 242 15.47 -24.44 7.41
CA ARG A 242 16.42 -24.18 6.30
C ARG A 242 15.92 -23.01 5.47
N VAL A 243 16.83 -22.13 5.09
CA VAL A 243 16.53 -20.99 4.23
C VAL A 243 16.38 -21.46 2.78
N CYS A 244 15.20 -21.27 2.22
CA CYS A 244 14.86 -21.57 0.84
C CYS A 244 14.68 -20.26 0.06
N LYS A 245 15.07 -20.26 -1.22
CA LYS A 245 15.03 -19.06 -2.08
C LYS A 245 14.45 -19.36 -3.47
N PRO A 246 13.24 -19.95 -3.57
CA PRO A 246 12.65 -20.24 -4.86
C PRO A 246 12.53 -18.97 -5.73
N ILE A 247 12.79 -19.16 -7.02
CA ILE A 247 12.72 -18.13 -8.04
C ILE A 247 11.64 -18.53 -9.04
N PHE A 248 10.72 -17.61 -9.31
CA PHE A 248 9.61 -17.79 -10.23
C PHE A 248 9.70 -16.79 -11.38
N ASN A 249 9.67 -17.28 -12.61
CA ASN A 249 9.52 -16.47 -13.81
C ASN A 249 8.04 -16.22 -14.06
N MET A 250 7.67 -14.98 -14.36
CA MET A 250 6.27 -14.62 -14.61
C MET A 250 6.21 -13.39 -15.51
N ASN A 251 5.04 -13.16 -16.10
CA ASN A 251 4.87 -12.05 -17.04
C ASN A 251 5.18 -10.69 -16.37
N ASP A 252 6.03 -9.89 -17.02
CA ASP A 252 6.46 -8.56 -16.58
C ASP A 252 5.30 -7.62 -16.20
N HIS A 253 4.13 -7.79 -16.86
CA HIS A 253 2.95 -6.97 -16.59
C HIS A 253 2.27 -7.30 -15.26
N ILE A 254 2.41 -8.53 -14.74
CA ILE A 254 1.74 -8.96 -13.50
C ILE A 254 2.70 -8.99 -12.30
N ILE A 255 4.01 -9.05 -12.53
CA ILE A 255 5.01 -9.31 -11.50
C ILE A 255 4.95 -8.32 -10.32
N SER A 256 4.67 -7.06 -10.60
CA SER A 256 4.55 -6.02 -9.55
C SER A 256 3.29 -6.24 -8.70
N GLY A 257 2.18 -6.67 -9.31
CA GLY A 257 0.95 -7.01 -8.60
C GLY A 257 1.10 -8.26 -7.73
N VAL A 258 1.82 -9.27 -8.24
CA VAL A 258 2.13 -10.49 -7.50
C VAL A 258 3.00 -10.16 -6.28
N LEU A 259 4.08 -9.40 -6.46
CA LEU A 259 4.93 -8.96 -5.35
C LEU A 259 4.13 -8.20 -4.27
N ALA A 260 3.25 -7.29 -4.67
CA ALA A 260 2.39 -6.57 -3.75
C ALA A 260 1.44 -7.51 -2.99
N GLY A 261 0.89 -8.53 -3.67
CA GLY A 261 0.08 -9.57 -3.03
C GLY A 261 0.86 -10.40 -2.00
N ILE A 262 2.12 -10.73 -2.29
CA ILE A 262 3.01 -11.44 -1.36
C ILE A 262 3.32 -10.55 -0.14
N ASN A 263 3.65 -9.29 -0.36
CA ASN A 263 3.93 -8.33 0.71
C ASN A 263 2.70 -8.12 1.60
N GLU A 264 1.49 -8.10 1.02
CA GLU A 264 0.25 -8.05 1.79
C GLU A 264 0.08 -9.27 2.71
N LEU A 265 0.21 -10.49 2.16
CA LEU A 265 0.06 -11.73 2.95
C LEU A 265 1.06 -11.83 4.10
N THR A 266 2.28 -11.31 3.88
CA THR A 266 3.38 -11.36 4.87
C THR A 266 3.40 -10.14 5.81
N GLY A 267 2.72 -9.05 5.42
CA GLY A 267 2.66 -7.79 6.15
C GLY A 267 1.57 -7.75 7.21
N GLU A 268 0.44 -8.42 7.00
CA GLU A 268 -0.65 -8.45 7.98
C GLU A 268 -0.22 -9.03 9.33
N ASP A 269 0.61 -10.08 9.33
CA ASP A 269 1.20 -10.62 10.56
C ASP A 269 2.23 -9.67 11.19
N LYS A 270 2.97 -8.89 10.39
CA LYS A 270 3.95 -7.93 10.93
C LYS A 270 3.26 -6.72 11.58
N VAL A 271 2.16 -6.23 11.00
CA VAL A 271 1.36 -5.14 11.56
C VAL A 271 0.62 -5.62 12.81
N LEU A 272 -0.01 -6.79 12.78
CA LEU A 272 -0.70 -7.36 13.96
C LEU A 272 0.29 -7.65 15.11
N ARG A 273 1.47 -8.22 14.83
CA ARG A 273 2.53 -8.41 15.84
C ARG A 273 3.13 -7.10 16.34
N SER A 274 3.17 -6.05 15.50
CA SER A 274 3.58 -4.71 15.94
C SER A 274 2.53 -4.08 16.85
N LEU A 275 1.24 -4.32 16.63
CA LEU A 275 0.17 -3.79 17.48
C LEU A 275 0.12 -4.47 18.85
N GLU A 276 0.41 -5.76 18.95
CA GLU A 276 0.53 -6.46 20.24
C GLU A 276 1.76 -6.03 21.06
N HIS A 277 2.82 -5.57 20.41
CA HIS A 277 4.02 -5.03 21.07
C HIS A 277 4.04 -3.51 21.22
N THR A 278 3.04 -2.79 20.68
CA THR A 278 2.93 -1.32 20.76
C THR A 278 1.80 -0.93 21.71
N SER A 279 1.86 -1.42 22.94
CA SER A 279 1.49 -0.58 24.08
C SER A 279 2.61 0.45 24.27
N LEU A 280 2.75 1.37 23.31
CA LEU A 280 3.57 2.56 23.49
C LEU A 280 2.88 3.38 24.58
N ILE A 281 3.35 3.18 25.81
CA ILE A 281 3.26 4.19 26.86
C ILE A 281 4.10 5.37 26.36
N THR A 282 3.54 6.19 25.48
CA THR A 282 4.12 7.49 25.18
C THR A 282 3.93 8.32 26.44
N GLU A 283 5.01 8.60 27.16
CA GLU A 283 4.96 9.56 28.25
C GLU A 283 4.30 10.85 27.73
N ILE A 284 3.20 11.26 28.36
CA ILE A 284 2.43 12.44 28.00
C ILE A 284 2.88 13.64 28.83
N LYS A 285 2.78 14.84 28.27
CA LYS A 285 2.86 16.11 28.99
C LYS A 285 1.69 17.00 28.58
N PHE A 286 1.40 18.02 29.36
CA PHE A 286 0.39 19.01 29.00
C PHE A 286 1.04 20.20 28.29
N CYS A 287 0.36 20.73 27.28
CA CYS A 287 0.78 21.95 26.63
C CYS A 287 0.83 23.11 27.64
N ILE A 288 1.93 23.87 27.63
CA ILE A 288 2.13 25.01 28.54
C ILE A 288 1.14 26.16 28.35
N SER A 289 0.45 26.23 27.20
CA SER A 289 -0.47 27.32 26.85
C SER A 289 -1.93 26.91 26.92
N CYS A 290 -2.29 25.76 26.35
CA CYS A 290 -3.69 25.34 26.21
C CYS A 290 -4.06 24.08 27.01
N SER A 291 -3.11 23.52 27.77
CA SER A 291 -3.32 22.35 28.63
C SER A 291 -3.83 21.08 27.93
N VAL A 292 -3.75 21.01 26.61
CA VAL A 292 -4.02 19.78 25.85
C VAL A 292 -2.89 18.76 26.06
N GLU A 293 -3.25 17.49 26.21
CA GLU A 293 -2.29 16.38 26.27
C GLU A 293 -1.53 16.26 24.96
N ILE A 294 -0.20 16.21 25.07
CA ILE A 294 0.71 16.07 23.94
C ILE A 294 1.82 15.08 24.30
N PRO A 295 2.45 14.43 23.31
CA PRO A 295 3.61 13.58 23.57
C PRO A 295 4.73 14.37 24.27
N LYS A 296 5.40 13.78 25.27
CA LYS A 296 6.48 14.46 26.00
C LYS A 296 7.60 14.98 25.08
N ALA A 297 7.88 14.26 23.99
CA ALA A 297 8.84 14.64 22.95
C ALA A 297 8.39 15.81 22.03
N ALA A 298 7.13 16.25 22.11
CA ALA A 298 6.61 17.30 21.25
C ALA A 298 7.28 18.67 21.56
N LYS A 299 7.89 19.28 20.54
CA LYS A 299 8.49 20.63 20.61
C LYS A 299 7.47 21.75 20.41
N PHE A 300 6.31 21.43 19.86
CA PHE A 300 5.20 22.36 19.60
C PHE A 300 3.88 21.69 19.95
N CYS A 301 2.91 22.46 20.43
CA CYS A 301 1.56 21.96 20.66
C CYS A 301 0.85 21.76 19.31
N SER A 302 0.29 20.57 19.10
CA SER A 302 -0.51 20.26 17.91
C SER A 302 -1.83 21.05 17.84
N TYR A 303 -2.33 21.55 18.97
CA TYR A 303 -3.58 22.30 19.04
C TYR A 303 -3.38 23.81 18.86
N CYS A 304 -2.49 24.43 19.65
CA CYS A 304 -2.31 25.89 19.63
C CYS A 304 -1.02 26.38 18.96
N GLY A 305 -0.14 25.48 18.51
CA GLY A 305 1.13 25.85 17.87
C GLY A 305 2.22 26.37 18.82
N GLU A 306 1.92 26.54 20.12
CA GLU A 306 2.86 27.09 21.10
C GLU A 306 4.12 26.21 21.25
N ARG A 307 5.29 26.85 21.34
CA ARG A 307 6.56 26.13 21.50
C ARG A 307 6.68 25.60 22.93
N GLN A 308 6.90 24.30 23.05
CA GLN A 308 7.07 23.63 24.33
C GLN A 308 8.55 23.70 24.74
N SER A 309 8.83 24.33 25.86
CA SER A 309 10.17 24.31 26.44
C SER A 309 10.51 22.90 26.92
N ILE A 310 11.71 22.43 26.59
CA ILE A 310 12.27 21.19 27.14
C ILE A 310 12.91 21.61 28.46
N LYS A 311 12.30 21.21 29.59
CA LYS A 311 12.98 21.19 30.89
C LYS A 311 13.61 19.83 31.08
#